data_AF-A0A3B0QLN3-F1
#
_entry.id   AF-A0A3B0QLN3-F1
#
_cell.length_a   1.000
_cell.length_b   1.000
_cell.length_c   1.000
_cell.angle_alpha   90.00
_cell.angle_beta   90.00
_cell.angle_gamma   90.00
#
_symmetry.space_group_name_H-M   'P 1'
#
loop_
_entity.id
_entity.type
_entity.pdbx_description
1 polymer ?
#
loop_
_entity_poly.entity_id
_entity_poly.type
_entity_poly.pdbx_seq_one_letter_code
_entity_poly.pdbx_strand_id
1 'polypeptide(L)'
;LLHVLPTQTPKDVKETMRQTSLNLLQKVNTQSEVIILKSDDSINAISKTSAGYDLLILGTPQKDNWISVLVGTGKDKFAEKSACSVLRLTMKGD
;
A
#
# COMPACT_ATOMS: atom_id res chain seq x y z
N LEU A 1 0.29 7.11 5.12
CA LEU A 1 0.50 6.70 3.72
C LEU A 1 1.84 5.95 3.63
N LEU A 2 1.81 4.68 3.24
CA LEU A 2 2.99 3.81 3.20
C LEU A 2 3.42 3.56 1.74
N HIS A 3 4.69 3.75 1.46
CA HIS A 3 5.35 3.31 0.23
C HIS A 3 6.47 2.33 0.56
N VAL A 4 6.55 1.23 -0.20
CA VAL A 4 7.70 0.32 -0.17
C VAL A 4 8.38 0.36 -1.53
N LEU A 5 9.66 0.73 -1.52
CA LEU A 5 10.50 0.89 -2.69
C LEU A 5 11.56 -0.21 -2.73
N PRO A 6 12.01 -0.65 -3.91
CA PRO A 6 13.19 -1.50 -4.04
C PRO A 6 14.42 -0.89 -3.33
N THR A 7 15.31 -1.73 -2.80
CA THR A 7 16.46 -1.27 -2.01
C THR A 7 17.42 -0.35 -2.79
N GLN A 8 17.58 -0.66 -4.07
CA GLN A 8 18.35 0.07 -5.08
C GLN A 8 17.69 1.36 -5.57
N THR A 9 16.47 1.71 -5.13
CA THR A 9 15.82 2.96 -5.57
C THR A 9 16.68 4.18 -5.22
N PRO A 10 16.98 5.07 -6.19
CA PRO A 10 17.78 6.27 -5.95
C PRO A 10 17.18 7.21 -4.89
N LYS A 11 18.04 8.00 -4.24
CA LYS A 11 17.64 8.89 -3.14
C LYS A 11 16.73 10.03 -3.62
N ASP A 12 17.02 10.57 -4.80
CA ASP A 12 16.22 11.61 -5.48
C ASP A 12 14.81 11.11 -5.82
N VAL A 13 14.67 9.86 -6.28
CA VAL A 13 13.36 9.23 -6.54
C VAL A 13 12.58 9.09 -5.22
N LYS A 14 13.24 8.61 -4.15
CA LYS A 14 12.63 8.53 -2.81
C LYS A 14 12.14 9.89 -2.31
N GLU A 15 12.95 10.94 -2.47
CA GLU A 15 12.59 12.28 -2.00
C GLU A 15 11.47 12.89 -2.84
N THR A 16 11.50 12.72 -4.16
CA THR A 16 10.42 13.13 -5.07
C THR A 16 9.09 12.47 -4.68
N MET A 17 9.11 11.16 -4.40
CA MET A 17 7.92 10.44 -3.94
C MET A 17 7.40 10.96 -2.59
N ARG A 18 8.30 11.27 -1.65
CA ARG A 18 7.94 11.86 -0.36
C ARG A 18 7.24 13.21 -0.54
N GLN A 19 7.86 14.12 -1.29
CA GLN A 19 7.31 15.46 -1.51
C GLN A 19 5.95 15.41 -2.22
N THR A 20 5.83 14.55 -3.24
CA THR A 20 4.57 14.33 -3.95
C THR A 20 3.48 13.84 -3.00
N SER A 21 3.82 12.89 -2.13
CA SER A 21 2.89 12.32 -1.14
C SER A 21 2.45 13.34 -0.10
N LEU A 22 3.40 14.15 0.41
CA LEU A 22 3.09 15.24 1.35
C LEU A 22 2.15 16.27 0.72
N ASN A 23 2.39 16.66 -0.53
CA ASN A 23 1.52 17.60 -1.26
C ASN A 23 0.10 17.05 -1.44
N LEU A 24 -0.07 15.74 -1.66
CA LEU A 24 -1.39 15.12 -1.72
C LEU A 24 -2.09 15.13 -0.35
N LEU A 25 -1.35 14.88 0.72
CA LEU A 25 -1.88 14.85 2.09
C LEU A 25 -2.25 16.25 2.64
N GLN A 26 -1.75 17.34 2.04
CA GLN A 26 -2.19 18.70 2.40
C GLN A 26 -3.70 18.91 2.23
N LYS A 27 -4.37 18.09 1.40
CA LYS A 27 -5.82 18.13 1.18
C LYS A 27 -6.62 17.37 2.24
N VAL A 28 -5.95 16.73 3.18
CA VAL A 28 -6.57 15.85 4.19
C VAL A 28 -6.55 16.57 5.54
N ASN A 29 -7.71 16.72 6.17
CA ASN A 29 -7.87 17.43 7.45
C ASN A 29 -7.58 16.55 8.70
N THR A 30 -6.90 15.43 8.54
CA THR A 30 -6.56 14.50 9.63
C THR A 30 -5.04 14.37 9.78
N GLN A 31 -4.61 13.98 10.98
CA GLN A 31 -3.20 13.67 11.21
C GLN A 31 -2.77 12.56 10.25
N SER A 32 -1.77 12.87 9.42
CA SER A 32 -1.28 11.98 8.39
C SER A 32 0.23 12.01 8.33
N GLU A 33 0.82 10.88 7.96
CA GLU A 33 2.26 10.71 7.84
C GLU A 33 2.60 9.98 6.53
N VAL A 34 3.80 10.24 6.02
CA VAL A 34 4.37 9.53 4.87
C VAL A 34 5.51 8.64 5.34
N ILE A 35 5.31 7.33 5.25
CA ILE A 35 6.34 6.32 5.55
C ILE A 35 6.87 5.79 4.22
N ILE A 36 8.18 5.88 4.01
CA ILE A 36 8.84 5.29 2.84
C ILE A 36 9.90 4.29 3.29
N LEU A 37 9.62 3.02 3.05
CA LEU A 37 10.50 1.90 3.33
C LEU A 37 11.25 1.48 2.06
N LYS A 38 12.44 0.93 2.26
CA LYS A 38 13.19 0.24 1.21
C LYS A 38 13.20 -1.25 1.51
N SER A 39 12.65 -2.07 0.61
CA SER A 39 12.63 -3.52 0.71
C SER A 39 12.37 -4.15 -0.65
N ASP A 40 13.08 -5.23 -0.94
CA ASP A 40 12.80 -6.07 -2.12
C ASP A 40 11.70 -7.11 -1.84
N ASP A 41 11.25 -7.22 -0.58
CA ASP A 41 10.10 -8.02 -0.15
C ASP A 41 8.98 -7.11 0.35
N SER A 42 8.20 -6.60 -0.59
CA SER A 42 7.12 -5.64 -0.31
C SER A 42 5.99 -6.25 0.53
N ILE A 43 5.69 -7.53 0.38
CA ILE A 43 4.62 -8.21 1.13
C ILE A 43 4.97 -8.26 2.61
N ASN A 44 6.17 -8.72 2.94
CA ASN A 44 6.61 -8.81 4.33
C ASN A 44 6.81 -7.43 4.95
N ALA A 45 7.38 -6.48 4.21
CA ALA A 45 7.54 -5.11 4.69
C ALA A 45 6.19 -4.46 5.03
N ILE A 46 5.19 -4.60 4.16
CA ILE A 46 3.83 -4.12 4.41
C ILE A 46 3.22 -4.84 5.61
N SER A 47 3.29 -6.17 5.65
CA SER A 47 2.68 -6.98 6.74
C SER A 47 3.24 -6.63 8.11
N LYS A 48 4.56 -6.43 8.23
CA LYS A 48 5.20 -6.01 9.48
C LYS A 48 4.83 -4.60 9.89
N THR A 49 4.79 -3.68 8.92
CA THR A 49 4.48 -2.28 9.18
C THR A 49 3.02 -2.09 9.54
N SER A 50 2.11 -2.78 8.84
CA SER A 50 0.67 -2.69 9.06
C SER A 50 0.21 -3.34 10.36
N ALA A 51 1.02 -4.22 10.96
CA ALA A 51 0.74 -4.81 12.27
C ALA A 51 0.63 -3.77 13.41
N GLY A 52 1.17 -2.57 13.22
CA GLY A 52 1.02 -1.44 14.15
C GLY A 52 -0.26 -0.61 13.95
N TYR A 53 -1.15 -1.02 13.04
CA TYR A 53 -2.37 -0.28 12.69
C TYR A 53 -3.58 -1.23 12.67
N ASP A 54 -4.78 -0.72 12.92
CA ASP A 54 -6.01 -1.54 12.95
C ASP A 54 -6.50 -1.95 11.54
N LEU A 55 -6.18 -1.14 10.53
CA LEU A 55 -6.68 -1.29 9.16
C LEU A 55 -5.61 -1.01 8.12
N LEU A 56 -5.43 -1.96 7.18
CA LEU A 56 -4.63 -1.83 5.98
C LEU A 56 -5.54 -1.60 4.77
N ILE A 57 -5.39 -0.46 4.11
CA ILE A 57 -6.14 -0.12 2.88
C ILE A 57 -5.21 -0.29 1.68
N LEU A 58 -5.63 -1.07 0.68
CA LEU A 58 -4.87 -1.37 -0.54
C LEU A 58 -5.74 -1.20 -1.79
N GLY A 59 -5.14 -0.81 -2.91
CA GLY A 59 -5.81 -0.82 -4.20
C GLY A 59 -5.78 -2.19 -4.86
N THR A 60 -6.76 -2.49 -5.70
CA THR A 60 -6.79 -3.70 -6.53
C THR A 60 -6.12 -3.45 -7.88
N PRO A 61 -5.26 -4.36 -8.40
CA PRO A 61 -4.63 -4.16 -9.71
C PRO A 61 -5.67 -4.05 -10.84
N GLN A 62 -5.41 -3.16 -11.81
CA GLN A 62 -6.35 -2.82 -12.90
C GLN A 62 -6.65 -3.97 -13.89
N LYS A 63 -5.79 -4.99 -14.01
CA LYS A 63 -5.87 -6.00 -15.08
C LYS A 63 -6.44 -7.32 -14.56
N ASP A 64 -7.65 -7.68 -15.01
CA ASP A 64 -8.36 -8.98 -15.08
C ASP A 64 -8.37 -9.94 -13.86
N ASN A 65 -7.55 -9.72 -12.84
CA ASN A 65 -7.33 -10.58 -11.68
C ASN A 65 -7.98 -10.03 -10.41
N TRP A 66 -8.75 -8.95 -10.51
CA TRP A 66 -9.48 -8.38 -9.38
C TRP A 66 -10.68 -9.25 -8.97
N ILE A 67 -11.35 -9.89 -9.94
CA ILE A 67 -12.48 -10.81 -9.69
C ILE A 67 -11.99 -12.04 -8.94
N SER A 68 -10.89 -12.67 -9.35
CA SER A 68 -10.35 -13.86 -8.67
C SER A 68 -9.91 -13.56 -7.23
N VAL A 69 -9.37 -12.37 -6.97
CA VAL A 69 -8.98 -11.92 -5.63
C VAL A 69 -10.19 -11.58 -4.76
N LEU A 70 -11.22 -10.91 -5.29
CA LEU A 70 -12.43 -10.56 -4.52
C LEU A 70 -13.39 -11.74 -4.32
N VAL A 71 -13.43 -12.69 -5.25
CA VAL A 71 -14.27 -13.91 -5.20
C VAL A 71 -13.57 -15.06 -4.45
N GLY A 72 -12.38 -14.83 -3.90
CA GLY A 72 -11.70 -15.76 -2.99
C GLY A 72 -11.01 -16.95 -3.68
N THR A 73 -10.85 -16.94 -5.00
CA THR A 73 -10.13 -17.98 -5.75
C THR A 73 -8.64 -17.64 -5.98
N GLY A 74 -8.25 -16.38 -5.79
CA GLY A 74 -6.87 -15.91 -5.75
C GLY A 74 -6.43 -15.61 -4.32
N LYS A 75 -5.34 -16.24 -3.86
CA LYS A 75 -4.77 -16.01 -2.52
C LYS A 75 -4.33 -14.55 -2.36
N ASP A 76 -5.08 -13.78 -1.59
CA ASP A 76 -4.67 -12.43 -1.20
C ASP A 76 -3.57 -12.53 -0.14
N LYS A 77 -2.32 -12.51 -0.59
CA LYS A 77 -1.14 -12.59 0.29
C LYS A 77 -1.10 -11.46 1.33
N PHE A 78 -1.79 -10.34 1.12
CA PHE A 78 -1.86 -9.29 2.13
C PHE A 78 -2.85 -9.65 3.23
N ALA A 79 -4.05 -10.13 2.88
CA ALA A 79 -5.02 -10.61 3.88
C ALA A 79 -4.52 -11.86 4.63
N GLU A 80 -3.80 -12.76 3.97
CA GLU A 80 -3.23 -13.96 4.62
C GLU A 80 -2.06 -13.65 5.57
N LYS A 81 -1.33 -12.55 5.35
CA LYS A 81 -0.11 -12.21 6.09
C LYS A 81 -0.26 -11.01 7.01
N SER A 82 -1.34 -10.25 6.90
CA SER A 82 -1.60 -9.10 7.77
C SER A 82 -2.02 -9.54 9.16
N ALA A 83 -1.50 -8.84 10.17
CA ALA A 83 -1.99 -8.94 11.55
C ALA A 83 -3.21 -8.04 11.82
N CYS A 84 -3.69 -7.29 10.82
CA CYS A 84 -4.78 -6.33 10.93
C CYS A 84 -5.85 -6.55 9.86
N SER A 85 -6.98 -5.85 9.97
CA SER A 85 -8.05 -5.92 8.97
C SER A 85 -7.55 -5.37 7.63
N VAL A 86 -7.97 -5.96 6.52
CA VAL A 86 -7.58 -5.52 5.16
C VAL A 86 -8.81 -5.07 4.39
N LEU A 87 -8.77 -3.84 3.87
CA LEU A 87 -9.76 -3.29 2.95
C LEU A 87 -9.12 -3.12 1.58
N ARG A 88 -9.66 -3.84 0.58
CA ARG A 88 -9.30 -3.64 -0.82
C ARG A 88 -10.29 -2.72 -1.52
N LEU A 89 -9.78 -1.68 -2.16
CA LEU A 89 -10.55 -0.74 -2.96
C LEU A 89 -10.35 -1.02 -4.46
N THR A 90 -11.45 -1.25 -5.16
CA THR A 90 -11.50 -1.29 -6.63
C THR A 90 -12.36 -0.12 -7.09
N MET A 91 -11.78 0.78 -7.88
CA MET A 91 -12.55 1.81 -8.56
C MET A 91 -13.00 1.26 -9.91
N LYS A 92 -14.32 1.25 -10.14
CA LYS A 92 -14.83 1.01 -11.49
C LYS A 92 -14.46 2.24 -12.33
N GLY A 93 -13.81 2.02 -13.48
CA GLY A 93 -13.60 3.11 -14.43
C GLY A 93 -14.95 3.62 -14.94
N ASP A 94 -15.01 4.93 -15.19
CA ASP A 94 -16.11 5.54 -15.94
C ASP A 94 -16.09 5.10 -17.41
#